data_AF-A0A9W7XD19-F1
#
_entry.id   AF-A0A9W7XD19-F1
#
_cell.length_a   1.000
_cell.length_b   1.000
_cell.length_c   1.000
_cell.angle_alpha   90.00
_cell.angle_beta   90.00
_cell.angle_gamma   90.00
#
_symmetry.space_group_name_H-M   'P 1'
#
loop_
_entity.id
_entity.type
_entity.pdbx_description
1 polymer ?
#
loop_
_entity_poly.entity_id
_entity_poly.type
_entity_poly.pdbx_seq_one_letter_code
_entity_poly.pdbx_strand_id
1 'polypeptide(L)'
;FTRERYSHEEMHSLRQNAIASAKTATKFGLILGTLGRQGNPKVLEELMERLNKRNIAYETVLLSEIFPQKLAQFPDIDCWVQVACPRLSIDWGYAFPKPLLTPYEANVALDATEWQNVYPMDFYAFDSLGPWTPNYFSTLAIKQRERKEKDKR
;
A
#
# COMPACT_ATOMS: atom_id res chain seq x y z
N PHE A 1 -34.49 -5.01 13.30
CA PHE A 1 -33.30 -5.36 12.49
C PHE A 1 -32.57 -4.08 12.14
N THR A 2 -31.36 -3.89 12.64
CA THR A 2 -30.48 -2.77 12.24
C THR A 2 -29.67 -3.21 11.02
N ARG A 3 -29.68 -2.42 9.95
CA ARG A 3 -28.82 -2.64 8.77
C ARG A 3 -27.69 -1.63 8.83
N GLU A 4 -26.46 -2.08 9.05
CA GLU A 4 -25.27 -1.26 8.85
C GLU A 4 -25.04 -1.06 7.34
N ARG A 5 -24.84 0.20 6.94
CA ARG A 5 -24.46 0.56 5.57
C ARG A 5 -23.05 1.14 5.62
N TYR A 6 -22.14 0.58 4.82
CA TYR A 6 -20.81 1.15 4.65
C TYR A 6 -20.87 2.23 3.57
N SER A 7 -20.47 3.45 3.92
CA SER A 7 -20.40 4.59 3.00
C SER A 7 -19.17 4.46 2.10
N HIS A 8 -19.31 3.75 0.99
CA HIS A 8 -18.21 3.55 0.04
C HIS A 8 -17.76 4.86 -0.60
N GLU A 9 -18.69 5.77 -0.87
CA GLU A 9 -18.38 7.10 -1.44
C GLU A 9 -17.49 7.94 -0.52
N GLU A 10 -17.80 7.93 0.78
CA GLU A 10 -17.00 8.63 1.79
C GLU A 10 -15.60 8.02 1.91
N MET A 11 -15.51 6.69 1.97
CA MET A 11 -14.22 6.00 1.97
C MET A 11 -13.40 6.37 0.73
N HIS A 12 -13.98 6.28 -0.47
CA HIS A 12 -13.30 6.65 -1.72
C HIS A 12 -12.80 8.10 -1.69
N SER A 13 -13.63 9.04 -1.26
CA SER A 13 -13.26 10.45 -1.14
C SER A 13 -12.09 10.67 -0.18
N LEU A 14 -12.14 10.07 1.02
CA LEU A 14 -11.06 10.16 2.00
C LEU A 14 -9.74 9.59 1.47
N ARG A 15 -9.80 8.43 0.79
CA ARG A 15 -8.61 7.79 0.23
C ARG A 15 -8.02 8.58 -0.95
N GLN A 16 -8.86 9.10 -1.84
CA GLN A 16 -8.43 9.95 -2.94
C GLN A 16 -7.78 11.25 -2.45
N ASN A 17 -8.31 11.87 -1.39
CA ASN A 17 -7.70 13.05 -0.77
C ASN A 17 -6.30 12.72 -0.20
N ALA A 18 -6.17 11.58 0.49
CA ALA A 18 -4.87 11.13 1.00
C ALA A 18 -3.84 10.89 -0.13
N ILE A 19 -4.26 10.30 -1.24
CA ILE A 19 -3.44 10.13 -2.45
C ILE A 19 -3.04 11.49 -3.02
N ALA A 20 -3.98 12.42 -3.16
CA ALA A 20 -3.72 13.75 -3.70
C ALA A 20 -2.68 14.52 -2.85
N SER A 21 -2.79 14.45 -1.51
CA SER A 21 -1.78 15.01 -0.61
C SER A 21 -0.41 14.32 -0.75
N ALA A 22 -0.39 13.01 -0.98
CA ALA A 22 0.86 12.27 -1.18
C ALA A 22 1.56 12.60 -2.51
N LYS A 23 0.82 13.01 -3.55
CA LYS A 23 1.42 13.44 -4.83
C LYS A 23 2.32 14.67 -4.70
N THR A 24 2.10 15.50 -3.68
CA THR A 24 2.91 16.69 -3.39
C THR A 24 3.98 16.45 -2.32
N ALA A 25 4.08 15.24 -1.78
CA ALA A 25 5.03 14.90 -0.72
C ALA A 25 6.46 14.85 -1.26
N THR A 26 7.41 15.40 -0.49
CA THR A 26 8.84 15.43 -0.87
C THR A 26 9.63 14.30 -0.22
N LYS A 27 9.17 13.84 0.96
CA LYS A 27 9.77 12.72 1.68
C LYS A 27 8.73 11.71 2.16
N PHE A 28 8.96 10.44 1.85
CA PHE A 28 8.08 9.33 2.20
C PHE A 28 8.62 8.54 3.40
N GLY A 29 7.74 8.09 4.28
CA GLY A 29 8.06 7.11 5.31
C GLY A 29 7.49 5.75 4.92
N LEU A 30 8.34 4.73 4.83
CA LEU A 30 7.95 3.36 4.53
C LEU A 30 7.92 2.54 5.83
N ILE A 31 6.76 2.01 6.18
CA ILE A 31 6.58 1.21 7.38
C ILE A 31 6.52 -0.26 7.00
N LEU A 32 7.40 -1.08 7.56
CA LEU A 32 7.30 -2.53 7.51
C LEU A 32 6.73 -3.06 8.82
N GLY A 33 5.54 -3.66 8.77
CA GLY A 33 4.91 -4.28 9.93
C GLY A 33 5.65 -5.53 10.39
N THR A 34 6.05 -5.59 11.65
CA THR A 34 6.77 -6.74 12.24
C THR A 34 5.90 -7.66 13.08
N LEU A 35 4.63 -7.32 13.30
CA LEU A 35 3.69 -8.15 14.05
C LEU A 35 3.09 -9.24 13.17
N GLY A 36 3.32 -10.50 13.55
CA GLY A 36 2.80 -11.67 12.83
C GLY A 36 3.32 -11.74 11.39
N ARG A 37 2.44 -12.13 10.45
CA ARG A 37 2.75 -12.23 9.00
C ARG A 37 2.15 -11.07 8.21
N GLN A 38 2.06 -9.88 8.82
CA GLN A 38 1.40 -8.74 8.20
C GLN A 38 2.29 -8.02 7.19
N GLY A 39 3.58 -7.86 7.48
CA GLY A 39 4.54 -7.21 6.59
C GLY A 39 5.07 -8.12 5.48
N ASN A 40 5.55 -7.49 4.41
CA ASN A 40 6.15 -8.19 3.28
C ASN A 40 7.38 -7.41 2.76
N PRO A 41 8.60 -7.94 2.94
CA PRO A 41 9.82 -7.27 2.48
C PRO A 41 9.87 -7.02 0.98
N LYS A 42 9.30 -7.91 0.15
CA LYS A 42 9.31 -7.73 -1.31
C LYS A 42 8.45 -6.55 -1.76
N VAL A 43 7.29 -6.36 -1.12
CA VAL A 43 6.44 -5.19 -1.38
C VAL A 43 7.15 -3.90 -0.94
N LEU A 44 7.89 -3.95 0.17
CA LEU A 44 8.71 -2.83 0.61
C LEU A 44 9.84 -2.51 -0.39
N GLU A 45 10.58 -3.52 -0.85
CA GLU A 45 11.63 -3.39 -1.86
C GLU A 45 11.11 -2.75 -3.15
N GLU A 46 9.92 -3.17 -3.62
CA GLU A 46 9.25 -2.59 -4.79
C GLU A 46 8.91 -1.10 -4.58
N LEU A 47 8.43 -0.72 -3.40
CA LEU A 47 8.16 0.69 -3.07
C LEU A 47 9.45 1.51 -3.03
N MET A 48 10.52 0.97 -2.44
CA MET A 48 11.84 1.61 -2.41
C MET A 48 12.38 1.83 -3.82
N GLU A 49 12.30 0.82 -4.70
CA GLU A 49 12.73 0.93 -6.09
C GLU A 49 11.96 2.02 -6.85
N ARG A 50 10.64 2.12 -6.62
CA ARG A 50 9.81 3.15 -7.26
C ARG A 50 10.15 4.56 -6.80
N LEU A 51 10.36 4.76 -5.50
CA LEU A 51 10.76 6.05 -4.94
C LEU A 51 12.16 6.46 -5.44
N ASN A 52 13.11 5.51 -5.47
CA ASN A 52 14.43 5.71 -6.06
C ASN A 52 14.34 6.15 -7.53
N LYS A 53 13.55 5.46 -8.37
CA LYS A 53 13.36 5.79 -9.80
C LYS A 53 12.81 7.21 -10.01
N ARG A 54 12.04 7.73 -9.05
CA ARG A 54 11.47 9.09 -9.10
C ARG A 54 12.33 10.12 -8.37
N ASN A 55 13.49 9.74 -7.82
CA ASN A 55 14.34 10.60 -6.96
C ASN A 55 13.59 11.23 -5.78
N ILE A 56 12.64 10.48 -5.19
CA ILE A 56 11.89 10.92 -4.01
C ILE A 56 12.60 10.38 -2.77
N ALA A 57 12.87 11.24 -1.78
CA ALA A 57 13.52 10.84 -0.55
C ALA A 57 12.60 9.94 0.29
N TYR A 58 13.16 8.96 0.98
CA TYR A 58 12.40 8.14 1.92
C TYR A 58 13.21 7.60 3.09
N GLU A 59 12.50 7.22 4.14
CA GLU A 59 13.03 6.49 5.29
C GLU A 59 12.20 5.25 5.58
N THR A 60 12.87 4.16 5.95
CA THR A 60 12.21 2.90 6.30
C THR A 60 12.20 2.71 7.81
N VAL A 61 11.03 2.40 8.37
CA VAL A 61 10.83 2.13 9.80
C VAL A 61 10.17 0.76 9.99
N LEU A 62 10.69 -0.02 10.92
CA LEU A 62 10.11 -1.31 11.31
C LEU A 62 9.29 -1.13 12.59
N LEU A 63 8.00 -1.45 12.54
CA LEU A 63 7.09 -1.26 13.67
C LEU A 63 6.21 -2.51 13.88
N SER A 64 6.07 -2.93 15.14
CA SER A 64 5.10 -3.96 15.52
C SER A 64 3.67 -3.41 15.49
N GLU A 65 3.52 -2.16 15.92
CA GLU A 65 2.24 -1.47 16.00
C GLU A 65 2.40 -0.03 15.51
N ILE A 66 1.41 0.47 14.78
CA ILE A 66 1.43 1.75 14.10
C ILE A 66 0.38 2.66 14.74
N PHE A 67 0.84 3.76 15.36
CA PHE A 67 -0.01 4.71 16.06
C PHE A 67 0.30 6.15 15.62
N PRO A 68 -0.71 7.04 15.59
CA PRO A 68 -0.51 8.44 15.19
C PRO A 68 0.61 9.15 15.97
N GLN A 69 0.68 8.96 17.29
CA GLN A 69 1.67 9.62 18.15
C GLN A 69 3.11 9.21 17.82
N LYS A 70 3.31 7.95 17.38
CA LYS A 70 4.62 7.41 17.03
C LYS A 70 5.11 7.96 15.70
N LEU A 71 4.22 8.03 14.71
CA LEU A 71 4.54 8.62 13.41
C LEU A 71 4.74 10.14 13.49
N ALA A 72 4.05 10.81 14.42
CA ALA A 72 4.24 12.24 14.68
C ALA A 72 5.65 12.60 15.20
N GLN A 73 6.45 11.62 15.64
CA GLN A 73 7.84 11.85 16.06
C GLN A 73 8.81 12.06 14.87
N PHE A 74 8.35 11.89 13.63
CA PHE A 74 9.14 12.10 12.41
C PHE A 74 8.56 13.30 11.63
N PRO A 75 8.88 14.54 12.06
CA PRO A 75 8.25 15.75 11.52
C PRO A 75 8.60 16.04 10.06
N ASP A 76 9.69 15.45 9.57
CA ASP A 76 10.24 15.60 8.22
C ASP A 76 9.63 14.61 7.22
N ILE A 77 8.77 13.68 7.66
CA ILE A 77 8.02 12.79 6.78
C ILE A 77 6.69 13.44 6.38
N ASP A 78 6.48 13.57 5.07
CA ASP A 78 5.29 14.20 4.50
C ASP A 78 4.15 13.20 4.30
N CYS A 79 4.48 11.95 3.98
CA CYS A 79 3.52 10.89 3.68
C CYS A 79 4.04 9.54 4.16
N TRP A 80 3.15 8.72 4.71
CA TRP A 80 3.46 7.36 5.14
C TRP A 80 2.85 6.32 4.20
N VAL A 81 3.59 5.24 3.95
CA VAL A 81 3.10 4.03 3.29
C VAL A 81 3.33 2.87 4.24
N GLN A 82 2.28 2.14 4.56
CA GLN A 82 2.38 0.97 5.45
C GLN A 82 2.28 -0.33 4.67
N VAL A 83 3.26 -1.20 4.88
CA VAL A 83 3.29 -2.60 4.45
C VAL A 83 3.00 -3.46 5.69
N ALA A 84 1.74 -3.48 6.10
CA ALA A 84 1.22 -4.23 7.25
C ALA A 84 -0.26 -4.59 7.01
N CYS A 85 -1.13 -4.42 8.00
CA CYS A 85 -2.58 -4.66 7.86
C CYS A 85 -3.23 -3.54 6.99
N PRO A 86 -3.78 -3.85 5.79
CA PRO A 86 -4.31 -2.83 4.88
C PRO A 86 -5.49 -2.04 5.47
N ARG A 87 -6.24 -2.64 6.41
CA ARG A 87 -7.37 -2.01 7.09
C ARG A 87 -6.97 -0.74 7.85
N LEU A 88 -5.73 -0.64 8.35
CA LEU A 88 -5.30 0.52 9.11
C LEU A 88 -5.42 1.81 8.29
N SER A 89 -4.95 1.79 7.04
CA SER A 89 -5.04 2.95 6.15
C SER A 89 -6.48 3.23 5.74
N ILE A 90 -7.25 2.19 5.43
CA ILE A 90 -8.61 2.32 4.90
C ILE A 90 -9.59 2.80 5.98
N ASP A 91 -9.57 2.14 7.14
CA ASP A 91 -10.54 2.36 8.21
C ASP A 91 -10.10 3.50 9.16
N TRP A 92 -8.79 3.74 9.33
CA TRP A 92 -8.26 4.65 10.35
C TRP A 92 -7.26 5.67 9.82
N GLY A 93 -7.03 5.74 8.51
CA GLY A 93 -6.03 6.63 7.93
C GLY A 93 -6.28 8.11 8.22
N TYR A 94 -7.55 8.52 8.42
CA TYR A 94 -7.93 9.89 8.78
C TYR A 94 -7.47 10.31 10.19
N ALA A 95 -7.16 9.35 11.06
CA ALA A 95 -6.70 9.65 12.43
C ALA A 95 -5.20 10.03 12.47
N PHE A 96 -4.49 9.90 11.35
CA PHE A 96 -3.08 10.24 11.25
C PHE A 96 -2.92 11.69 10.79
N PRO A 97 -1.96 12.45 11.36
CA PRO A 97 -1.74 13.85 11.00
C PRO A 97 -1.16 14.03 9.58
N LYS A 98 -0.54 12.97 9.05
CA LYS A 98 0.01 12.89 7.69
C LYS A 98 -0.69 11.75 6.96
N PRO A 99 -0.83 11.80 5.61
CA PRO A 99 -1.45 10.73 4.85
C PRO A 99 -0.81 9.37 5.17
N LEU A 100 -1.65 8.38 5.47
CA LEU A 100 -1.23 6.98 5.66
C LEU A 100 -1.83 6.13 4.54
N LEU A 101 -0.98 5.69 3.62
CA LEU A 101 -1.36 4.96 2.42
C LEU A 101 -1.11 3.46 2.55
N THR A 102 -1.92 2.67 1.84
CA THR A 102 -1.61 1.30 1.48
C THR A 102 -0.60 1.25 0.33
N PRO A 103 0.03 0.09 0.06
CA PRO A 103 0.94 -0.04 -1.07
C PRO A 103 0.27 0.19 -2.43
N TYR A 104 -1.02 -0.16 -2.57
CA TYR A 104 -1.79 0.13 -3.78
C TYR A 104 -1.90 1.64 -4.01
N GLU A 105 -2.32 2.39 -2.99
CA GLU A 105 -2.52 3.83 -3.08
C GLU A 105 -1.21 4.58 -3.27
N ALA A 106 -0.11 4.09 -2.69
CA ALA A 106 1.22 4.60 -2.99
C ALA A 106 1.58 4.42 -4.47
N ASN A 107 1.22 3.30 -5.09
CA ASN A 107 1.40 3.11 -6.52
C ASN A 107 0.52 4.07 -7.35
N VAL A 108 -0.70 4.38 -6.90
CA VAL A 108 -1.54 5.40 -7.56
C VAL A 108 -0.94 6.80 -7.40
N ALA A 109 -0.43 7.14 -6.21
CA ALA A 109 0.22 8.42 -5.94
C ALA A 109 1.50 8.59 -6.77
N LEU A 110 2.25 7.50 -6.97
CA LEU A 110 3.46 7.44 -7.79
C LEU A 110 3.15 7.09 -9.26
N ASP A 111 1.95 7.41 -9.76
CA ASP A 111 1.42 7.20 -11.13
C ASP A 111 1.88 5.88 -11.79
N ALA A 112 2.00 4.83 -10.99
CA ALA A 112 2.41 3.49 -11.42
C ALA A 112 1.21 2.63 -11.83
N THR A 113 0.04 3.00 -11.34
CA THR A 113 -1.25 2.38 -11.66
C THR A 113 -2.35 3.43 -11.53
N GLU A 114 -3.46 3.19 -12.20
CA GLU A 114 -4.61 4.07 -12.14
C GLU A 114 -5.50 3.73 -10.93
N TRP A 115 -6.22 4.74 -10.44
CA TRP A 115 -7.25 4.54 -9.44
C TRP A 115 -8.35 3.61 -9.98
N GLN A 116 -8.72 2.59 -9.20
CA GLN A 116 -9.73 1.62 -9.58
C GLN A 116 -11.10 2.04 -9.05
N ASN A 117 -12.14 1.87 -9.88
CA ASN A 117 -13.52 2.15 -9.46
C ASN A 117 -13.98 1.28 -8.29
N VAL A 118 -13.48 0.05 -8.21
CA VAL A 118 -13.64 -0.82 -7.06
C VAL A 118 -12.32 -0.83 -6.31
N TYR A 119 -12.33 -0.39 -5.05
CA TYR A 119 -11.13 -0.37 -4.24
C TYR A 119 -10.57 -1.80 -4.09
N PRO A 120 -9.30 -2.04 -4.46
CA PRO A 120 -8.74 -3.38 -4.44
C PRO A 120 -8.43 -3.81 -3.01
N MET A 121 -9.11 -4.87 -2.58
CA MET A 121 -8.93 -5.53 -1.29
C MET A 121 -8.15 -6.84 -1.45
N ASP A 122 -7.11 -6.83 -2.30
CA ASP A 122 -6.40 -8.02 -2.80
C ASP A 122 -5.04 -8.25 -2.11
N PHE A 123 -4.76 -7.56 -1.01
CA PHE A 123 -3.45 -7.59 -0.36
C PHE A 123 -2.99 -8.99 0.08
N TYR A 124 -3.87 -9.98 0.30
CA TYR A 124 -3.46 -11.37 0.54
C TYR A 124 -3.95 -12.34 -0.53
N ALA A 125 -4.52 -11.82 -1.62
CA ALA A 125 -5.05 -12.63 -2.69
C ALA A 125 -3.91 -13.37 -3.42
N PHE A 126 -4.21 -14.55 -3.93
CA PHE A 126 -3.30 -15.27 -4.83
C PHE A 126 -3.29 -14.60 -6.22
N ASP A 127 -4.46 -14.20 -6.72
CA ASP A 127 -4.61 -13.51 -8.00
C ASP A 127 -4.74 -12.00 -7.77
N SER A 128 -3.60 -11.35 -7.49
CA SER A 128 -3.56 -9.92 -7.23
C SER A 128 -3.39 -9.08 -8.49
N LEU A 129 -3.83 -7.84 -8.41
CA LEU A 129 -3.85 -6.89 -9.51
C LEU A 129 -2.48 -6.26 -9.80
N GLY A 130 -1.51 -6.38 -8.90
CA GLY A 130 -0.19 -5.81 -9.13
C GLY A 130 0.87 -6.08 -8.05
N PRO A 131 2.09 -5.55 -8.28
CA PRO A 131 3.27 -5.80 -7.44
C PRO A 131 3.22 -5.16 -6.06
N TRP A 132 2.15 -4.42 -5.75
CA TRP A 132 1.86 -3.90 -4.41
C TRP A 132 1.31 -4.95 -3.43
N THR A 133 1.23 -6.21 -3.85
CA THR A 133 0.75 -7.32 -3.02
C THR A 133 1.85 -8.39 -2.80
N PRO A 134 1.87 -9.05 -1.63
CA PRO A 134 2.75 -10.16 -1.26
C PRO A 134 2.90 -11.29 -2.29
N ASN A 135 1.80 -11.73 -2.90
CA ASN A 135 1.76 -12.98 -3.68
C ASN A 135 1.95 -12.76 -5.19
N TYR A 136 1.99 -11.51 -5.65
CA TYR A 136 2.01 -11.17 -7.07
C TYR A 136 3.12 -11.91 -7.84
N PHE A 137 4.36 -11.77 -7.39
CA PHE A 137 5.52 -12.35 -8.07
C PHE A 137 5.53 -13.88 -8.03
N SER A 138 5.05 -14.50 -6.94
CA SER A 138 4.92 -15.97 -6.88
C SER A 138 3.88 -16.47 -7.88
N THR A 139 2.74 -15.80 -7.97
CA THR A 139 1.65 -16.17 -8.89
C THR A 139 2.06 -16.01 -10.34
N LEU A 140 2.76 -14.91 -10.68
CA LEU A 140 3.31 -14.71 -12.02
C LEU A 140 4.27 -15.83 -12.43
N ALA A 141 5.19 -16.22 -11.54
CA ALA A 141 6.15 -17.29 -11.82
C ALA A 141 5.46 -18.64 -12.07
N ILE A 142 4.39 -18.95 -11.32
CA ILE A 142 3.58 -20.16 -11.52
C ILE A 142 2.91 -20.13 -12.90
N LYS A 143 2.18 -19.04 -13.22
CA LYS A 143 1.48 -18.87 -14.50
C LYS A 143 2.44 -18.97 -15.69
N GLN A 144 3.65 -18.42 -15.58
CA GLN A 144 4.68 -18.51 -16.62
C GLN A 144 5.19 -19.94 -16.85
N ARG A 145 5.34 -20.74 -15.78
CA ARG A 145 5.75 -22.15 -15.87
C ARG A 145 4.65 -22.98 -16.54
N GLU A 146 3.41 -22.83 -16.11
CA GLU A 146 2.25 -23.54 -16.68
C GLU A 146 2.07 -23.24 -18.18
N ARG A 147 2.27 -21.99 -18.60
CA ARG A 147 2.21 -21.61 -20.02
C ARG A 147 3.30 -22.31 -20.84
N LYS A 148 4.54 -22.34 -20.34
CA LYS A 148 5.66 -23.04 -21.01
C LYS A 148 5.45 -24.55 -21.11
N GLU A 149 4.71 -25.16 -20.18
CA GLU A 149 4.37 -26.59 -20.23
C GLU A 149 3.25 -26.89 -21.22
N LYS A 150 2.27 -25.98 -21.36
CA LYS A 150 1.22 -26.09 -22.38
C LYS A 150 1.76 -25.95 -23.80
N ASP A 151 2.69 -25.01 -24.02
CA ASP A 151 3.30 -24.76 -25.34
C ASP A 151 4.24 -25.90 -25.81
N LYS A 152 4.55 -26.86 -24.92
CA LYS A 152 5.36 -28.06 -25.23
C LYS A 152 4.53 -29.31 -25.57
N ARG A 153 3.21 -29.26 -25.44
CA ARG A 153 2.28 -30.35 -25.77
C ARG A 153 1.63 -30.09 -27.12
#